data_AF-A0A3M2TAH8-F1
#
_entry.id   AF-A0A3M2TAH8-F1
#
_cell.length_a   1.000
_cell.length_b   1.000
_cell.length_c   1.000
_cell.angle_alpha   90.00
_cell.angle_beta   90.00
_cell.angle_gamma   90.00
#
_symmetry.space_group_name_H-M   'P 1'
#
loop_
_entity.id
_entity.type
_entity.pdbx_description
1 polymer ?
#
loop_
_entity_poly.entity_id
_entity_poly.type
_entity_poly.pdbx_seq_one_letter_code
_entity_poly.pdbx_strand_id
1 'polypeptide(L)'
;MREITDKFIAMQQDILRRKDELGVLVVQEWRRSERSTNNTMLIKYLFKDMESIHRFAHEQLHKEAWAYYNQHNPGHVGVFHETFVTRDCGYESMYVNCPPTLFGRGEVKVDGRGDSTEVWIGTLVNADTPRLKVL
;
A
#
# COMPACT_ATOMS: atom_id res chain seq x y z
N MET A 1 -13.22 -15.92 13.64
CA MET A 1 -11.86 -15.43 13.31
C MET A 1 -11.45 -15.78 11.88
N ARG A 2 -11.46 -17.05 11.46
CA ARG A 2 -11.14 -17.47 10.08
C ARG A 2 -11.85 -16.66 8.99
N GLU A 3 -13.17 -16.53 9.07
CA GLU A 3 -13.95 -15.80 8.05
C GLU A 3 -13.59 -14.30 7.95
N ILE A 4 -13.26 -13.65 9.08
CA ILE A 4 -12.80 -12.25 9.08
C ILE A 4 -11.46 -12.17 8.36
N THR A 5 -10.55 -13.08 8.68
CA THR A 5 -9.24 -13.18 8.04
C THR A 5 -9.37 -13.45 6.55
N ASP A 6 -10.25 -14.37 6.14
CA ASP A 6 -10.47 -14.72 4.73
C ASP A 6 -10.98 -13.52 3.93
N LYS A 7 -11.91 -12.73 4.51
CA LYS A 7 -12.39 -11.49 3.89
C LYS A 7 -11.30 -10.43 3.77
N PHE A 8 -10.48 -10.27 4.80
CA PHE A 8 -9.37 -9.32 4.78
C PHE A 8 -8.29 -9.72 3.76
N ILE A 9 -7.96 -11.01 3.67
CA ILE A 9 -7.05 -11.55 2.66
C ILE A 9 -7.62 -11.32 1.25
N ALA A 10 -8.91 -11.59 1.03
CA ALA A 10 -9.54 -11.37 -0.27
C ALA A 10 -9.46 -9.88 -0.69
N MET A 11 -9.73 -8.96 0.24
CA MET A 11 -9.59 -7.51 0.00
C MET A 11 -8.13 -7.13 -0.34
N GLN A 12 -7.16 -7.66 0.40
CA GLN A 12 -5.73 -7.43 0.16
C GLN A 12 -5.27 -7.98 -1.20
N GLN A 13 -5.77 -9.14 -1.61
CA GLN A 13 -5.46 -9.72 -2.92
C GLN A 13 -6.09 -8.90 -4.06
N ASP A 14 -7.32 -8.42 -3.88
CA ASP A 14 -8.00 -7.62 -4.90
C ASP A 14 -7.30 -6.27 -5.12
N ILE A 15 -6.94 -5.57 -4.04
CA ILE A 15 -6.25 -4.28 -4.15
C ILE A 15 -4.85 -4.43 -4.79
N LEU A 16 -4.13 -5.53 -4.52
CA LEU A 16 -2.86 -5.81 -5.17
C LEU A 16 -3.01 -6.06 -6.67
N ARG A 17 -4.05 -6.81 -7.07
CA ARG A 17 -4.34 -7.09 -8.49
C ARG A 17 -4.75 -5.83 -9.25
N ARG A 18 -5.46 -4.91 -8.58
CA ARG A 18 -6.01 -3.67 -9.16
C ARG A 18 -5.22 -2.43 -8.72
N LYS A 19 -3.96 -2.59 -8.30
CA LYS A 19 -3.18 -1.50 -7.68
C LYS A 19 -3.11 -0.24 -8.54
N ASP A 20 -2.99 -0.40 -9.86
CA ASP A 20 -2.96 0.72 -10.81
C ASP A 20 -4.29 1.47 -10.88
N GLU A 21 -5.38 0.71 -11.10
CA GLU A 21 -6.76 1.22 -11.17
C GLU A 21 -7.18 1.96 -9.89
N LEU A 22 -6.76 1.43 -8.74
CA LEU A 22 -7.06 1.96 -7.41
C LEU A 22 -6.02 2.96 -6.92
N GLY A 23 -5.03 3.33 -7.75
CA GLY A 23 -4.05 4.37 -7.44
C GLY A 23 -3.10 4.05 -6.29
N VAL A 24 -2.81 2.77 -6.07
CA VAL A 24 -1.90 2.27 -5.04
C VAL A 24 -0.48 2.19 -5.59
N LEU A 25 0.43 2.91 -4.94
CA LEU A 25 1.86 2.97 -5.28
C LEU A 25 2.67 1.92 -4.52
N VAL A 26 2.30 1.64 -3.28
CA VAL A 26 2.99 0.69 -2.41
C VAL A 26 2.00 -0.04 -1.54
N VAL A 27 2.25 -1.35 -1.37
CA VAL A 27 1.66 -2.17 -0.32
C VAL A 27 2.77 -2.82 0.47
N GLN A 28 2.74 -2.70 1.79
CA GLN A 28 3.69 -3.36 2.67
C GLN A 28 3.05 -3.86 3.95
N GLU A 29 3.44 -5.06 4.35
CA GLU A 29 2.94 -5.74 5.54
C GLU A 29 4.00 -5.74 6.62
N TRP A 30 3.59 -5.41 7.84
CA TRP A 30 4.42 -5.35 9.03
C TRP A 30 3.75 -6.15 10.13
N ARG A 31 4.51 -6.99 10.81
CA ARG A 31 4.04 -7.70 12.00
C ARG A 31 4.67 -7.08 13.24
N ARG A 32 3.85 -6.74 14.22
CA ARG A 32 4.35 -6.17 15.48
C ARG A 32 5.13 -7.23 16.27
N SER A 33 6.29 -6.84 16.81
CA SER A 33 7.25 -7.75 17.45
C SER A 33 7.52 -7.49 18.94
N GLU A 34 6.79 -6.57 19.58
CA GLU A 34 7.04 -6.18 20.98
C GLU A 34 6.89 -7.32 22.00
N ARG A 35 6.11 -8.36 21.69
CA ARG A 35 5.96 -9.57 22.51
C ARG A 35 5.65 -10.78 21.64
N SER A 36 6.01 -11.97 22.11
CA SER A 36 5.82 -13.24 21.38
C SER A 36 4.36 -13.56 21.07
N THR A 37 3.43 -13.12 21.91
CA THR A 37 1.98 -13.31 21.72
C THR A 37 1.33 -12.23 20.86
N ASN A 38 2.11 -11.30 20.29
CA ASN A 38 1.57 -10.26 19.44
C ASN A 38 1.16 -10.82 18.07
N ASN A 39 -0.09 -10.58 17.70
CA ASN A 39 -0.70 -10.97 16.44
C ASN A 39 -1.16 -9.77 15.62
N THR A 40 -0.70 -8.55 15.96
CA THR A 40 -1.02 -7.34 15.20
C THR A 40 -0.34 -7.39 13.84
N MET A 41 -1.14 -7.31 12.79
CA MET A 41 -0.71 -7.07 11.41
C MET A 41 -1.02 -5.61 11.06
N LEU A 42 -0.04 -4.90 10.52
CA LEU A 42 -0.17 -3.57 9.97
C LEU A 42 0.07 -3.66 8.47
N ILE A 43 -0.90 -3.22 7.67
CA ILE A 43 -0.71 -3.03 6.23
C ILE A 43 -0.61 -1.54 5.95
N LYS A 44 0.47 -1.15 5.30
CA LYS A 44 0.68 0.21 4.80
C LYS A 44 0.33 0.25 3.33
N TYR A 45 -0.67 1.06 3.01
CA TYR A 45 -1.00 1.44 1.64
C TYR A 45 -0.51 2.87 1.41
N LEU A 46 0.26 3.08 0.35
CA LEU A 46 0.58 4.42 -0.14
C LEU A 46 -0.23 4.64 -1.41
N PHE A 47 -1.15 5.59 -1.37
CA PHE A 47 -1.97 5.99 -2.51
C PHE A 47 -1.39 7.24 -3.15
N LYS A 48 -1.61 7.40 -4.45
CA LYS A 48 -1.16 8.56 -5.23
C LYS A 48 -1.92 9.84 -4.90
N ASP A 49 -3.19 9.72 -4.47
CA ASP A 49 -4.07 10.85 -4.15
C ASP A 49 -5.23 10.44 -3.22
N MET A 50 -5.96 11.45 -2.74
CA MET A 50 -7.14 11.25 -1.89
C MET A 50 -8.30 10.56 -2.61
N GLU A 51 -8.46 10.80 -3.90
CA GLU A 51 -9.54 10.17 -4.68
C GLU A 51 -9.38 8.64 -4.72
N SER A 52 -8.14 8.18 -4.86
CA SER A 52 -7.74 6.77 -4.85
C SER A 52 -8.05 6.12 -3.49
N ILE A 53 -7.76 6.82 -2.38
CA ILE A 53 -8.14 6.38 -1.02
C ILE A 53 -9.66 6.23 -0.93
N HIS A 54 -10.42 7.25 -1.34
CA HIS A 54 -11.87 7.21 -1.30
C HIS A 54 -12.44 6.10 -2.19
N ARG A 55 -11.86 5.88 -3.37
CA ARG A 55 -12.27 4.81 -4.28
C ARG A 55 -12.12 3.45 -3.61
N PHE A 56 -10.93 3.15 -3.09
CA PHE A 56 -10.68 1.91 -2.34
C PHE A 56 -11.59 1.76 -1.12
N ALA A 57 -11.82 2.84 -0.36
CA ALA A 57 -12.71 2.85 0.80
C ALA A 57 -14.15 2.43 0.45
N HIS A 58 -14.59 2.69 -0.80
CA HIS A 58 -15.93 2.39 -1.27
C HIS A 58 -16.03 1.11 -2.13
N GLU A 59 -14.93 0.39 -2.36
CA GLU A 59 -14.94 -0.88 -3.08
C GLU A 59 -15.82 -1.92 -2.36
N GLN A 60 -16.42 -2.81 -3.15
CA GLN A 60 -17.42 -3.76 -2.65
C GLN A 60 -16.83 -4.68 -1.56
N LEU A 61 -15.65 -5.25 -1.79
CA LEU A 61 -15.00 -6.15 -0.83
C LEU A 61 -14.69 -5.47 0.50
N HIS A 62 -14.31 -4.19 0.47
CA HIS A 62 -14.03 -3.45 1.70
C HIS A 62 -15.33 -3.19 2.49
N LYS A 63 -16.40 -2.75 1.82
CA LYS A 63 -17.72 -2.58 2.44
C LYS A 63 -18.26 -3.88 3.03
N GLU A 64 -18.14 -5.00 2.31
CA GLU A 64 -18.59 -6.31 2.78
C GLU A 64 -17.78 -6.83 3.96
N ALA A 65 -16.46 -6.66 3.94
CA ALA A 65 -15.60 -7.03 5.06
C ALA A 65 -15.94 -6.22 6.31
N TRP A 66 -16.15 -4.90 6.14
CA TRP A 66 -16.52 -4.01 7.24
C TRP A 66 -17.92 -4.29 7.79
N ALA A 67 -18.91 -4.50 6.91
CA ALA A 67 -20.26 -4.87 7.31
C ALA A 67 -20.27 -6.20 8.08
N TYR A 68 -19.53 -7.20 7.58
CA TYR A 68 -19.38 -8.48 8.27
C TYR A 68 -18.72 -8.31 9.64
N TYR A 69 -17.63 -7.54 9.74
CA TYR A 69 -16.96 -7.30 11.02
C TYR A 69 -17.90 -6.67 12.05
N ASN A 70 -18.65 -5.63 11.67
CA ASN A 70 -19.60 -4.95 12.55
C ASN A 70 -20.75 -5.86 12.98
N GLN A 71 -21.31 -6.64 12.05
CA GLN A 71 -22.39 -7.58 12.34
C GLN A 71 -21.96 -8.66 13.34
N HIS A 72 -20.74 -9.18 13.18
CA HIS A 72 -20.22 -10.27 14.02
C HIS A 72 -19.66 -9.78 15.35
N ASN A 73 -19.29 -8.49 15.44
CA ASN A 73 -18.74 -7.83 16.62
C ASN A 73 -17.76 -8.72 17.42
N PRO A 74 -16.66 -9.17 16.78
CA PRO A 74 -15.74 -10.13 17.38
C PRO A 74 -14.99 -9.46 18.54
N GLY A 75 -15.44 -9.66 19.78
CA GLY A 75 -14.84 -9.03 20.99
C GLY A 75 -13.37 -9.36 21.28
N HIS A 76 -12.72 -10.16 20.43
CA HIS A 76 -11.31 -10.55 20.49
C HIS A 76 -10.49 -10.10 19.27
N VAL A 77 -11.08 -9.35 18.32
CA VAL A 77 -10.40 -8.83 17.12
C VAL A 77 -10.58 -7.32 17.07
N GLY A 78 -9.51 -6.58 17.30
CA GLY A 78 -9.47 -5.13 17.12
C GLY A 78 -9.07 -4.75 15.69
N VAL A 79 -9.64 -3.67 15.18
CA VAL A 79 -9.27 -3.04 13.90
C VAL A 79 -8.93 -1.58 14.16
N PHE A 80 -7.91 -1.07 13.50
CA PHE A 80 -7.51 0.34 13.55
C PHE A 80 -7.06 0.79 12.16
N HIS A 81 -7.14 2.10 11.93
CA HIS A 81 -6.55 2.73 10.76
C HIS A 81 -6.04 4.13 11.12
N GLU A 82 -4.95 4.54 10.46
CA GLU A 82 -4.43 5.89 10.52
C GLU A 82 -4.22 6.35 9.08
N THR A 83 -4.72 7.54 8.74
CA THR A 83 -4.62 8.10 7.39
C THR A 83 -3.98 9.46 7.47
N PHE A 84 -2.88 9.63 6.73
CA PHE A 84 -2.11 10.86 6.70
C PHE A 84 -2.11 11.39 5.27
N VAL A 85 -2.38 12.69 5.13
CA VAL A 85 -2.31 13.41 3.86
C VAL A 85 -1.19 14.42 3.98
N THR A 86 -0.12 14.23 3.21
CA THR A 86 0.98 15.19 3.12
C THR A 86 0.75 16.11 1.93
N ARG A 87 1.13 17.38 2.08
CA ARG A 87 1.18 18.33 0.96
C ARG A 87 2.48 18.13 0.19
N ASP A 88 2.55 18.68 -1.01
CA ASP A 88 3.79 18.81 -1.77
C ASP A 88 4.88 19.44 -0.90
N CYS A 89 6.09 18.89 -0.98
CA CYS A 89 7.24 19.27 -0.14
C CYS A 89 7.02 19.12 1.38
N GLY A 90 5.93 18.49 1.83
CA GLY A 90 5.60 18.28 3.24
C GLY A 90 6.14 16.98 3.83
N TYR A 91 7.02 16.28 3.11
CA TYR A 91 7.61 15.02 3.54
C TYR A 91 9.05 14.88 3.02
N GLU A 92 9.87 14.17 3.77
CA GLU A 92 11.23 13.77 3.41
C GLU A 92 11.40 12.27 3.69
N SER A 93 12.24 11.60 2.91
CA SER A 93 12.59 10.20 3.16
C SER A 93 14.05 9.96 2.79
N MET A 94 14.77 9.30 3.68
CA MET A 94 16.16 8.88 3.46
C MET A 94 16.29 7.39 3.72
N TYR A 95 17.07 6.72 2.87
CA TYR A 95 17.30 5.28 2.93
C TYR A 95 18.81 5.03 2.80
N VAL A 96 19.40 4.34 3.77
CA VAL A 96 20.84 4.04 3.77
C VAL A 96 21.02 2.57 4.14
N ASN A 97 21.68 1.80 3.26
CA ASN A 97 21.99 0.39 3.46
C ASN A 97 20.77 -0.47 3.84
N CYS A 98 19.62 -0.24 3.20
CA CYS A 98 18.40 -1.02 3.40
C CYS A 98 17.81 -1.48 2.06
N PRO A 99 17.12 -2.63 2.02
CA PRO A 99 16.33 -3.00 0.85
C PRO A 99 15.21 -1.98 0.60
N PRO A 100 14.68 -1.87 -0.65
CA PRO A 100 13.54 -1.02 -0.96
C PRO A 100 12.35 -1.24 -0.03
N THR A 101 12.00 -0.20 0.72
CA THR A 101 10.92 -0.23 1.71
C THR A 101 10.19 1.11 1.76
N LEU A 102 8.97 1.13 2.27
CA LEU A 102 8.10 2.30 2.36
C LEU A 102 8.00 2.99 0.98
N PHE A 103 8.15 4.32 0.91
CA PHE A 103 8.16 5.04 -0.38
C PHE A 103 9.23 4.53 -1.37
N GLY A 104 10.39 4.06 -0.88
CA GLY A 104 11.44 3.49 -1.72
C GLY A 104 11.06 2.18 -2.40
N ARG A 105 9.97 1.51 -1.99
CA ARG A 105 9.41 0.33 -2.68
C ARG A 105 8.41 0.71 -3.78
N GLY A 106 8.14 2.00 -3.99
CA GLY A 106 7.19 2.48 -4.99
C GLY A 106 7.41 1.87 -6.36
N GLU A 107 6.33 1.52 -7.03
CA GLU A 107 6.33 1.09 -8.42
C GLU A 107 5.27 1.85 -9.19
N VAL A 108 5.61 2.22 -10.42
CA VAL A 108 4.68 2.86 -11.36
C VAL A 108 4.64 2.08 -12.65
N LYS A 109 3.47 2.07 -13.28
CA LYS A 109 3.27 1.47 -14.60
C LYS A 109 3.70 2.49 -15.65
N VAL A 110 4.53 2.04 -16.60
CA VAL A 110 4.98 2.89 -17.70
C VAL A 110 4.88 2.14 -19.02
N ASP A 111 4.75 2.89 -20.11
CA ASP A 111 4.83 2.33 -21.46
C ASP A 111 6.25 1.84 -21.73
N GLY A 112 6.38 0.58 -22.13
CA GLY A 112 7.64 0.02 -22.61
C GLY A 112 8.16 0.83 -23.79
N ARG A 113 9.48 1.05 -23.84
CA ARG A 113 10.14 1.80 -24.92
C ARG A 113 9.93 1.10 -26.28
N GLY A 114 8.86 1.46 -26.97
CA GLY A 114 8.62 1.12 -28.38
C GLY A 114 7.64 -0.02 -28.67
N ASP A 115 7.25 -0.84 -27.69
CA ASP A 115 6.50 -2.09 -27.95
C ASP A 115 5.07 -2.13 -27.38
N SER A 116 4.50 -1.00 -26.94
CA SER A 116 3.14 -0.93 -26.32
C SER A 116 2.91 -1.89 -25.14
N THR A 117 3.97 -2.51 -24.63
CA THR A 117 3.92 -3.41 -23.48
C THR A 117 4.06 -2.60 -22.21
N GLU A 118 3.04 -2.62 -21.37
CA GLU A 118 3.08 -1.94 -20.09
C GLU A 118 3.98 -2.70 -19.12
N VAL A 119 4.94 -2.02 -18.50
CA VAL A 119 5.87 -2.59 -17.53
C VAL A 119 5.82 -1.85 -16.20
N TRP A 120 6.00 -2.58 -15.11
CA TRP A 120 6.14 -2.01 -13.78
C TRP A 120 7.62 -1.71 -13.52
N ILE A 121 7.91 -0.46 -13.15
CA ILE A 121 9.27 -0.02 -12.83
C ILE A 121 9.29 0.60 -11.44
N GLY A 122 10.33 0.28 -10.67
CA GLY A 122 10.58 0.91 -9.37
C GLY A 122 10.81 2.42 -9.50
N THR A 123 10.33 3.18 -8.51
CA THR A 123 10.48 4.64 -8.48
C THR A 123 11.90 5.08 -8.09
N LEU A 124 12.71 4.19 -7.52
CA LEU A 124 14.11 4.44 -7.25
C LEU A 124 14.92 4.43 -8.55
N VAL A 125 15.55 5.56 -8.84
CA VAL A 125 16.48 5.72 -9.96
C VAL A 125 17.90 5.85 -9.43
N ASN A 126 18.87 5.34 -10.19
CA ASN A 126 20.26 5.60 -9.91
C ASN A 126 20.50 7.13 -9.96
N ALA A 127 21.17 7.71 -8.97
CA ALA A 127 21.53 9.12 -8.98
C ALA A 127 22.71 9.42 -9.93
N ASP A 128 23.53 8.40 -10.23
CA ASP A 128 24.65 8.47 -11.18
C ASP A 128 24.17 8.41 -12.64
N THR A 129 23.33 9.38 -13.04
CA THR A 129 22.89 9.56 -14.43
C THR A 129 23.26 10.95 -14.92
N PRO A 130 23.61 11.12 -16.22
CA PRO A 130 23.93 12.43 -16.79
C PRO A 130 22.83 13.49 -16.61
N ARG A 131 21.56 13.11 -16.43
CA ARG A 131 20.44 14.05 -16.25
C ARG A 131 20.27 14.56 -14.82
N LEU A 132 20.86 13.87 -13.83
CA LEU A 132 20.77 14.22 -12.40
C LEU A 132 22.11 14.69 -11.83
N LYS A 133 23.21 14.52 -12.60
CA LYS A 133 24.45 15.25 -12.37
C LYS A 133 24.18 16.72 -12.65
N VAL A 134 24.20 17.53 -11.59
CA VAL A 134 24.02 18.97 -11.68
C VAL A 134 25.08 19.58 -12.61
N LEU A 135 24.68 20.64 -13.33
CA LEU A 135 25.56 21.60 -14.01
C LEU A 135 26.76 22.01 -13.14
#